data_AF-G7TJQ5-F1
#
_entry.id   AF-G7TJQ5-F1
#
_cell.length_a   1.000
_cell.length_b   1.000
_cell.length_c   1.000
_cell.angle_alpha   90.00
_cell.angle_beta   90.00
_cell.angle_gamma   90.00
#
_symmetry.space_group_name_H-M   'P 1'
#
loop_
_entity.id
_entity.type
_entity.pdbx_description
1 polymer ?
#
loop_
_entity_poly.entity_id
_entity_poly.type
_entity_poly.pdbx_seq_one_letter_code
_entity_poly.pdbx_strand_id
1 'polypeptide(L)'
;MQAPWTRDAHVGVDVVPLAIDPARVNVAAQVAGSDLEICNANHELQVASSGAHARVRATEAGADAALAQFDHTVLQALRDVQTTLSRYAQDLDRLHLLEQAQQQAELASSQNRRLYQSGRTPYLSSLDAERTLATADMTLANAQAQVSQDQIQLFLTLDGGWDAAAGRSDTTAAR
;
A
#
# COMPACT_ATOMS: atom_id res chain seq x y z
N MET A 1 48.02 -18.66 -69.15
CA MET A 1 49.20 -19.13 -68.38
C MET A 1 48.75 -20.26 -67.46
N GLN A 2 49.05 -21.49 -67.86
CA GLN A 2 48.84 -22.72 -67.09
C GLN A 2 50.23 -23.21 -66.68
N ALA A 3 50.39 -23.65 -65.42
CA ALA A 3 51.59 -24.30 -64.91
C ALA A 3 51.21 -25.19 -63.69
N PRO A 4 51.96 -26.25 -63.39
CA PRO A 4 51.55 -27.61 -63.76
C PRO A 4 51.64 -28.56 -62.55
N TRP A 5 50.51 -29.08 -62.09
CA TRP A 5 50.50 -30.26 -61.23
C TRP A 5 49.23 -31.08 -61.48
N THR A 6 49.09 -31.62 -62.69
CA THR A 6 48.22 -32.80 -62.85
C THR A 6 48.97 -33.99 -62.25
N ARG A 7 48.66 -34.29 -60.98
CA ARG A 7 48.79 -35.65 -60.46
C ARG A 7 47.39 -36.22 -60.38
N ASP A 8 47.12 -37.20 -61.23
CA ASP A 8 46.06 -38.18 -61.02
C ASP A 8 46.31 -38.85 -59.67
N ALA A 9 45.71 -38.30 -58.61
CA ALA A 9 45.49 -39.05 -57.39
C ALA A 9 44.19 -39.80 -57.59
N HIS A 10 44.28 -40.93 -58.30
CA HIS A 10 43.40 -42.06 -58.01
C HIS A 10 43.57 -42.36 -56.51
N VAL A 11 42.81 -41.68 -55.66
CA VAL A 11 42.55 -42.18 -54.31
C VAL A 11 41.63 -43.36 -54.55
N GLY A 12 42.26 -44.50 -54.84
CA GLY A 12 41.63 -45.77 -54.55
C GLY A 12 41.10 -45.62 -53.13
N VAL A 13 39.78 -45.67 -52.99
CA VAL A 13 39.19 -46.01 -51.70
C VAL A 13 39.54 -47.48 -51.53
N ASP A 14 40.81 -47.75 -51.23
CA ASP A 14 41.18 -48.91 -50.47
C ASP A 14 40.47 -48.70 -49.15
N VAL A 15 39.22 -49.17 -49.10
CA VAL A 15 38.63 -49.69 -47.87
C VAL A 15 39.55 -50.81 -47.44
N VAL A 16 40.73 -50.45 -46.92
CA VAL A 16 41.41 -51.27 -45.94
C VAL A 16 40.34 -51.48 -44.89
N PRO A 17 39.88 -52.71 -44.66
CA PRO A 17 39.05 -52.95 -43.51
C PRO A 17 39.95 -52.61 -42.33
N LEU A 18 39.82 -51.40 -41.79
CA LEU A 18 40.26 -51.15 -40.44
C LEU A 18 39.36 -52.09 -39.67
N ALA A 19 39.89 -53.27 -39.34
CA ALA A 19 39.26 -54.20 -38.44
C ALA A 19 38.90 -53.33 -37.25
N ILE A 20 37.61 -53.06 -37.11
CA ILE A 20 37.08 -52.25 -36.04
C ILE A 20 37.55 -52.97 -34.79
N ASP A 21 38.58 -52.43 -34.14
CA ASP A 21 39.14 -53.07 -32.95
C ASP A 21 38.02 -53.03 -31.91
N PRO A 22 37.42 -54.19 -31.60
CA PRO A 22 36.28 -54.22 -30.70
C PRO A 22 36.67 -53.70 -29.32
N ALA A 23 37.96 -53.77 -28.94
CA ALA A 23 38.45 -53.19 -27.69
C ALA A 23 38.47 -51.65 -27.74
N ARG A 24 38.87 -51.02 -28.85
CA ARG A 24 38.87 -49.54 -28.97
C ARG A 24 37.45 -48.96 -29.05
N VAL A 25 36.52 -49.66 -29.71
CA VAL A 25 35.09 -49.26 -29.70
C VAL A 25 34.48 -49.37 -28.30
N ASN A 26 34.83 -50.43 -27.55
CA ASN A 26 34.35 -50.60 -26.18
C ASN A 26 34.84 -49.47 -25.24
N VAL A 27 36.11 -49.07 -25.35
CA VAL A 27 36.67 -47.95 -24.56
C VAL A 27 36.03 -46.61 -24.93
N ALA A 28 35.80 -46.33 -26.21
CA ALA A 28 35.14 -45.10 -26.64
C ALA A 28 33.67 -45.03 -26.15
N ALA A 29 32.96 -46.17 -26.16
CA ALA A 29 31.62 -46.29 -25.59
C ALA A 29 31.62 -46.11 -24.06
N GLN A 30 32.63 -46.64 -23.36
CA GLN A 30 32.81 -46.46 -21.91
C GLN A 30 33.04 -44.99 -21.55
N VAL A 31 33.91 -44.28 -22.28
CA VAL A 31 34.21 -42.86 -22.05
C VAL A 31 33.00 -41.98 -22.36
N ALA A 32 32.31 -42.21 -23.48
CA ALA A 32 31.08 -41.49 -23.82
C ALA A 32 29.96 -41.73 -22.78
N GLY A 33 29.88 -42.95 -22.22
CA GLY A 33 28.99 -43.27 -21.10
C GLY A 33 29.34 -42.48 -19.84
N SER A 34 30.62 -42.42 -19.46
CA SER A 34 31.07 -41.63 -18.30
C SER A 34 30.87 -40.12 -18.48
N ASP A 35 31.07 -39.58 -19.69
CA ASP A 35 30.84 -38.16 -19.96
C ASP A 35 29.35 -37.79 -19.84
N LEU A 36 28.44 -38.70 -20.23
CA LEU A 36 27.00 -38.52 -20.07
C LEU A 36 26.59 -38.53 -18.58
N GLU A 37 27.18 -39.40 -17.76
CA GLU A 37 26.95 -39.44 -16.32
C GLU A 37 27.45 -38.17 -15.62
N ILE A 38 28.65 -37.68 -15.98
CA ILE A 38 29.19 -36.41 -15.46
C ILE A 38 28.30 -35.23 -15.85
N CYS A 39 27.79 -35.20 -17.09
CA CYS A 39 26.86 -34.16 -17.53
C CYS A 39 25.53 -34.20 -16.76
N ASN A 40 24.97 -35.39 -16.50
CA ASN A 40 23.72 -35.54 -15.73
C ASN A 40 23.92 -35.13 -14.26
N ALA A 41 25.02 -35.54 -13.63
CA ALA A 41 25.33 -35.15 -12.25
C ALA A 41 25.53 -33.63 -12.11
N ASN A 42 26.22 -32.99 -13.06
CA ASN A 42 26.35 -31.53 -13.10
C ASN A 42 24.99 -30.84 -13.29
N HIS A 43 24.10 -31.41 -14.11
CA HIS A 43 22.74 -30.91 -14.28
C HIS A 43 21.90 -31.04 -13.00
N GLU A 44 21.96 -32.16 -12.30
CA GLU A 44 21.27 -32.38 -11.02
C GLU A 44 21.74 -31.40 -9.92
N LEU A 45 23.06 -31.17 -9.83
CA LEU A 45 23.65 -30.15 -8.94
C LEU A 45 23.18 -28.73 -9.31
N GLN A 46 23.10 -28.43 -10.61
CA GLN A 46 22.62 -27.13 -11.09
C GLN A 46 21.14 -26.92 -10.78
N VAL A 47 20.29 -27.94 -10.97
CA VAL A 47 18.87 -27.89 -10.61
C VAL A 47 18.70 -27.71 -9.10
N ALA A 48 19.42 -28.47 -8.27
CA ALA A 48 19.39 -28.34 -6.82
C ALA A 48 19.83 -26.94 -6.34
N SER A 49 20.94 -26.41 -6.87
CA SER A 49 21.40 -25.05 -6.55
C SER A 49 20.43 -23.97 -7.00
N SER A 50 19.85 -24.10 -8.21
CA SER A 50 18.84 -23.16 -8.73
C SER A 50 17.56 -23.15 -7.89
N GLY A 51 17.14 -24.32 -7.36
CA GLY A 51 16.03 -24.44 -6.43
C GLY A 51 16.33 -23.81 -5.06
N ALA A 52 17.55 -23.97 -4.54
CA ALA A 52 17.99 -23.30 -3.32
C ALA A 52 18.01 -21.77 -3.48
N HIS A 53 18.56 -21.24 -4.58
CA HIS A 53 18.53 -19.81 -4.89
C HIS A 53 17.10 -19.29 -5.10
N ALA A 54 16.22 -20.05 -5.74
CA ALA A 54 14.81 -19.68 -5.89
C ALA A 54 14.11 -19.56 -4.53
N ARG A 55 14.39 -20.46 -3.58
CA ARG A 55 13.85 -20.39 -2.21
C ARG A 55 14.37 -19.16 -1.45
N VAL A 56 15.67 -18.86 -1.55
CA VAL A 56 16.25 -17.66 -0.93
C VAL A 56 15.60 -16.39 -1.50
N ARG A 57 15.46 -16.28 -2.82
CA ARG A 57 14.77 -15.14 -3.45
C ARG A 57 13.31 -15.04 -3.02
N ALA A 58 12.61 -16.15 -2.88
CA ALA A 58 11.24 -16.15 -2.40
C ALA A 58 11.15 -15.67 -0.93
N THR A 59 12.10 -16.06 -0.08
CA THR A 59 12.17 -15.58 1.31
C THR A 59 12.52 -14.10 1.41
N GLU A 60 13.45 -13.62 0.57
CA GLU A 60 13.82 -12.20 0.49
C GLU A 60 12.62 -11.36 0.04
N ALA A 61 11.94 -11.76 -1.04
CA ALA A 61 10.74 -11.09 -1.51
C ALA A 61 9.61 -11.09 -0.45
N GLY A 62 9.49 -12.16 0.33
CA GLY A 62 8.56 -12.22 1.45
C GLY A 62 8.91 -11.24 2.58
N ALA A 63 10.20 -11.07 2.88
CA ALA A 63 10.67 -10.10 3.87
C ALA A 63 10.44 -8.65 3.40
N ASP A 64 10.74 -8.36 2.13
CA ASP A 64 10.48 -7.04 1.52
C ASP A 64 8.99 -6.69 1.56
N ALA A 65 8.11 -7.66 1.26
CA ALA A 65 6.67 -7.48 1.35
C ALA A 65 6.21 -7.21 2.79
N ALA A 66 6.77 -7.91 3.77
CA ALA A 66 6.46 -7.69 5.18
C ALA A 66 6.89 -6.29 5.66
N LEU A 67 8.07 -5.82 5.22
CA LEU A 67 8.55 -4.47 5.50
C LEU A 67 7.64 -3.41 4.85
N ALA A 68 7.30 -3.58 3.58
CA ALA A 68 6.39 -2.67 2.89
C ALA A 68 5.00 -2.60 3.56
N GLN A 69 4.49 -3.72 4.07
CA GLN A 69 3.23 -3.75 4.81
C GLN A 69 3.31 -3.02 6.15
N PHE A 70 4.44 -3.14 6.85
CA PHE A 70 4.71 -2.39 8.07
C PHE A 70 4.75 -0.89 7.77
N ASP A 71 5.54 -0.47 6.78
CA ASP A 71 5.66 0.94 6.38
C ASP A 71 4.30 1.52 5.98
N HIS A 72 3.51 0.78 5.21
CA HIS A 72 2.15 1.17 4.84
C HIS A 72 1.27 1.41 6.07
N THR A 73 1.30 0.49 7.04
CA THR A 73 0.49 0.59 8.27
C THR A 73 0.89 1.81 9.11
N VAL A 74 2.19 2.05 9.26
CA VAL A 74 2.71 3.22 10.00
C VAL A 74 2.34 4.53 9.32
N LEU A 75 2.57 4.62 8.00
CA LEU A 75 2.26 5.82 7.23
C LEU A 75 0.75 6.11 7.18
N GLN A 76 -0.07 5.06 7.14
CA GLN A 76 -1.52 5.20 7.22
C GLN A 76 -1.94 5.73 8.60
N ALA A 77 -1.42 5.17 9.69
CA ALA A 77 -1.72 5.65 11.04
C ALA A 77 -1.32 7.13 11.22
N LEU A 78 -0.14 7.54 10.74
CA LEU A 78 0.30 8.93 10.76
C LEU A 78 -0.64 9.86 9.98
N ARG A 79 -1.10 9.43 8.81
CA ARG A 79 -2.06 10.19 8.00
C ARG A 79 -3.41 10.34 8.69
N ASP A 80 -3.90 9.29 9.32
CA ASP A 80 -5.18 9.30 10.03
C ASP A 80 -5.11 10.24 11.22
N VAL A 81 -4.03 10.21 12.02
CA VAL A 81 -3.80 11.15 13.13
C VAL A 81 -3.71 12.59 12.64
N GLN A 82 -2.95 12.85 11.56
CA GLN A 82 -2.86 14.19 10.98
C GLN A 82 -4.22 14.71 10.52
N THR A 83 -5.01 13.85 9.88
CA THR A 83 -6.35 14.20 9.40
C THR A 83 -7.28 14.55 10.55
N THR A 84 -7.30 13.73 11.60
CA THR A 84 -8.16 13.95 12.77
C THR A 84 -7.73 15.19 13.56
N LEU A 85 -6.43 15.43 13.76
CA LEU A 85 -5.92 16.64 14.40
C LEU A 85 -6.26 17.91 13.60
N SER A 86 -6.12 17.85 12.27
CA SER A 86 -6.44 18.99 11.41
C SER A 86 -7.93 19.34 11.46
N ARG A 87 -8.82 18.34 11.51
CA ARG A 87 -10.26 18.57 11.67
C ARG A 87 -10.58 19.19 13.03
N TYR A 88 -10.06 18.59 14.10
CA TYR A 88 -10.26 19.09 15.46
C TYR A 88 -9.81 20.56 15.62
N ALA A 89 -8.65 20.92 15.06
CA ALA A 89 -8.17 22.31 15.09
C ALA A 89 -9.09 23.27 14.33
N GLN A 90 -9.56 22.89 13.13
CA GLN A 90 -10.49 23.70 12.35
C GLN A 90 -11.84 23.88 13.06
N ASP A 91 -12.32 22.84 13.75
CA ASP A 91 -13.59 22.90 14.48
C ASP A 91 -13.48 23.75 15.76
N LEU A 92 -12.31 23.81 16.40
CA LEU A 92 -12.05 24.78 17.48
C LEU A 92 -12.09 26.22 16.98
N ASP A 93 -11.46 26.52 15.83
CA ASP A 93 -11.51 27.85 15.23
C ASP A 93 -12.94 28.24 14.84
N ARG A 94 -13.68 27.29 14.26
CA ARG A 94 -15.10 27.47 13.92
C ARG A 94 -15.95 27.70 15.15
N LEU A 95 -15.72 26.97 16.24
CA LEU A 95 -16.43 27.14 17.51
C LEU A 95 -16.28 28.57 18.02
N HIS A 96 -15.05 29.10 18.04
CA HIS A 96 -14.80 30.47 18.49
C HIS A 96 -15.52 31.52 17.62
N LEU A 97 -15.55 31.34 16.30
CA LEU A 97 -16.32 32.22 15.41
C LEU A 97 -17.83 32.16 15.68
N LEU A 98 -18.36 30.97 16.00
CA LEU A 98 -19.77 30.79 16.32
C LEU A 98 -20.14 31.38 17.68
N GLU A 99 -19.25 31.32 18.67
CA GLU A 99 -19.43 32.02 19.95
C GLU A 99 -19.55 33.54 19.75
N GLN A 100 -18.68 34.12 18.91
CA GLN A 100 -18.78 35.54 18.56
C GLN A 100 -20.08 35.86 17.84
N ALA A 101 -20.50 35.02 16.88
CA ALA A 101 -21.76 35.21 16.16
C ALA A 101 -22.98 35.14 17.08
N GLN A 102 -22.97 34.21 18.05
CA GLN A 102 -24.02 34.07 19.06
C GLN A 102 -24.10 35.31 19.95
N GLN A 103 -22.96 35.84 20.42
CA GLN A 103 -22.92 37.07 21.20
C GLN A 103 -23.48 38.27 20.43
N GLN A 104 -23.19 38.38 19.13
CA GLN A 104 -23.76 39.44 18.30
C GLN A 104 -25.28 39.28 18.13
N ALA A 105 -25.77 38.05 17.97
CA ALA A 105 -27.21 37.77 17.90
C ALA A 105 -27.91 38.10 19.23
N GLU A 106 -27.28 37.85 20.37
CA GLU A 106 -27.80 38.20 21.69
C GLU A 106 -27.91 39.72 21.85
N LEU A 107 -26.87 40.45 21.48
CA LEU A 107 -26.87 41.91 21.46
C LEU A 107 -27.97 42.46 20.53
N ALA A 108 -28.15 41.90 19.35
CA ALA A 108 -29.18 42.33 18.41
C ALA A 108 -30.60 42.05 18.93
N SER A 109 -30.82 40.88 19.54
CA SER A 109 -32.09 40.49 20.17
C SER A 109 -32.44 41.45 21.32
N SER A 110 -31.50 41.71 22.23
CA SER A 110 -31.72 42.62 23.36
C SER A 110 -32.02 44.06 22.93
N GLN A 111 -31.37 44.55 21.87
CA GLN A 111 -31.62 45.88 21.31
C GLN A 111 -33.00 45.98 20.65
N ASN A 112 -33.38 44.99 19.83
CA ASN A 112 -34.70 44.96 19.21
C ASN A 112 -35.81 44.86 20.26
N ARG A 113 -35.59 44.10 21.33
CA ARG A 113 -36.53 44.01 22.45
C ARG A 113 -36.77 45.38 23.10
N ARG A 114 -35.70 46.15 23.35
CA ARG A 114 -35.79 47.52 23.90
C ARG A 114 -36.52 48.47 22.93
N LEU A 115 -36.22 48.40 21.63
CA LEU A 115 -36.88 49.23 20.63
C LEU A 115 -38.39 48.94 20.55
N TYR A 116 -38.77 47.66 20.58
CA TYR A 116 -40.17 47.25 20.62
C TYR A 116 -40.88 47.76 21.89
N GLN A 117 -40.26 47.59 23.06
CA GLN A 117 -40.81 48.09 24.33
C GLN A 117 -40.99 49.61 24.35
N SER A 118 -40.13 50.34 23.63
CA SER A 118 -40.25 51.79 23.44
C SER A 118 -41.23 52.21 22.32
N GLY A 119 -41.87 51.26 21.63
CA GLY A 119 -42.77 51.51 20.51
C GLY A 119 -42.08 51.99 19.22
N ARG A 120 -40.74 51.89 19.13
CA ARG A 120 -39.95 52.37 17.99
C ARG A 120 -39.87 51.38 16.83
N THR A 121 -40.14 50.10 17.08
CA THR A 121 -40.14 49.04 16.07
C THR A 121 -41.34 48.11 16.24
N PRO A 122 -41.86 47.50 15.15
CA PRO A 122 -42.91 46.50 15.23
C PRO A 122 -42.48 45.26 16.02
N TYR A 123 -43.43 44.54 16.60
CA TYR A 123 -43.17 43.29 17.34
C TYR A 123 -42.48 42.22 16.49
N LEU A 124 -42.81 42.14 15.20
CA LEU A 124 -42.20 41.18 14.29
C LEU A 124 -40.67 41.34 14.18
N SER A 125 -40.13 42.55 14.30
CA SER A 125 -38.68 42.78 14.31
C SER A 125 -38.00 42.19 15.56
N SER A 126 -38.68 42.24 16.73
CA SER A 126 -38.20 41.57 17.94
C SER A 126 -38.21 40.06 17.77
N LEU A 127 -39.28 39.50 17.21
CA LEU A 127 -39.41 38.06 17.01
C LEU A 127 -38.38 37.51 16.01
N ASP A 128 -38.08 38.26 14.94
CA ASP A 128 -37.05 37.87 13.97
C ASP A 128 -35.65 37.87 14.59
N ALA A 129 -35.34 38.85 15.44
CA ALA A 129 -34.09 38.88 16.20
C ALA A 129 -33.99 37.73 17.22
N GLU A 130 -35.09 37.42 17.93
CA GLU A 130 -35.17 36.27 18.84
C GLU A 130 -34.99 34.94 18.10
N ARG A 131 -35.59 34.79 16.91
CA ARG A 131 -35.41 33.62 16.03
C ARG A 131 -33.96 33.48 15.55
N THR A 132 -33.31 34.59 15.22
CA THR A 132 -31.91 34.61 14.81
C THR A 132 -31.00 34.16 15.96
N LEU A 133 -31.22 34.66 17.17
CA LEU A 133 -30.52 34.23 18.38
C LEU A 133 -30.70 32.72 18.63
N ALA A 134 -31.94 32.23 18.61
CA ALA A 134 -32.21 30.80 18.80
C ALA A 134 -31.49 29.94 17.75
N THR A 135 -31.38 30.42 16.50
CA THR A 135 -30.65 29.73 15.44
C THR A 135 -29.14 29.73 15.69
N ALA A 136 -28.59 30.85 16.17
CA ALA A 136 -27.19 30.95 16.56
C ALA A 136 -26.86 30.02 17.74
N ASP A 137 -27.71 29.97 18.77
CA ASP A 137 -27.56 29.07 19.91
C ASP A 137 -27.56 27.59 19.49
N MET A 138 -28.51 27.19 18.63
CA MET A 138 -28.53 25.83 18.07
C MET A 138 -27.26 25.51 17.28
N THR A 139 -26.77 26.46 16.49
CA THR A 139 -25.56 26.27 15.68
C THR A 139 -24.31 26.14 16.57
N LEU A 140 -24.21 26.96 17.62
CA LEU A 140 -23.14 26.89 18.61
C LEU A 140 -23.16 25.56 19.36
N ALA A 141 -24.32 25.13 19.85
CA ALA A 141 -24.47 23.86 20.54
C ALA A 141 -24.06 22.66 19.66
N ASN A 142 -24.44 22.67 18.38
CA ASN A 142 -24.02 21.65 17.43
C ASN A 142 -22.50 21.65 17.21
N ALA A 143 -21.86 22.82 17.14
CA ALA A 143 -20.41 22.93 17.02
C ALA A 143 -19.68 22.41 18.27
N GLN A 144 -20.19 22.70 19.46
CA GLN A 144 -19.65 22.15 20.72
C GLN A 144 -19.76 20.62 20.77
N ALA A 145 -20.88 20.08 20.31
CA ALA A 145 -21.06 18.63 20.18
C ALA A 145 -20.10 18.02 19.15
N GLN A 146 -19.82 18.71 18.04
CA GLN A 146 -18.86 18.26 17.03
C GLN A 146 -17.43 18.23 17.59
N VAL A 147 -16.98 19.31 18.24
CA VAL A 147 -15.65 19.36 18.89
C VAL A 147 -15.47 18.23 19.90
N SER A 148 -16.53 17.90 20.65
CA SER A 148 -16.51 16.77 21.60
C SER A 148 -16.37 15.42 20.89
N GLN A 149 -17.06 15.21 19.77
CA GLN A 149 -16.94 14.00 18.96
C GLN A 149 -15.55 13.88 18.32
N ASP A 150 -15.02 14.97 17.79
CA ASP A 150 -13.69 15.02 17.18
C ASP A 150 -12.59 14.71 18.21
N GLN A 151 -12.76 15.18 19.45
CA GLN A 151 -11.86 14.83 20.55
C GLN A 151 -11.88 13.33 20.86
N ILE A 152 -13.07 12.71 20.91
CA ILE A 152 -13.19 11.25 21.09
C ILE A 152 -12.53 10.52 19.91
N GLN A 153 -12.80 10.96 18.68
CA GLN A 153 -12.22 10.35 17.48
C GLN A 153 -10.70 10.45 17.46
N LEU A 154 -10.13 11.55 17.95
CA LEU A 154 -8.69 11.72 18.11
C LEU A 154 -8.11 10.68 19.06
N PHE A 155 -8.73 10.48 20.23
CA PHE A 155 -8.30 9.45 21.18
C PHE A 155 -8.39 8.04 20.58
N LEU A 156 -9.48 7.71 19.88
CA LEU A 156 -9.63 6.41 19.21
C LEU A 156 -8.58 6.18 18.12
N THR A 157 -8.21 7.24 17.38
CA THR A 157 -7.19 7.17 16.33
C THR A 157 -5.79 6.95 16.94
N LEU A 158 -5.49 7.59 18.07
CA LEU A 158 -4.21 7.46 18.76
C LEU A 158 -4.04 6.12 19.49
N ASP A 159 -5.14 5.54 19.99
CA ASP A 159 -5.14 4.22 20.64
C ASP A 159 -5.05 3.05 19.63
N GLY A 160 -4.91 3.36 18.34
CA GLY A 160 -4.68 2.36 17.28
C GLY A 160 -5.94 1.76 16.68
N GLY A 161 -7.13 2.32 16.94
CA GLY A 161 -8.39 1.89 16.30
C GLY A 161 -8.67 0.40 16.46
N TRP A 162 -8.84 -0.05 17.70
CA TRP A 162 -8.82 -1.45 18.14
C TRP A 162 -9.84 -2.38 17.48
N ASP A 163 -10.82 -1.86 16.74
CA ASP A 163 -11.81 -2.65 15.98
C ASP A 163 -11.68 -2.57 14.45
N ALA A 164 -11.00 -1.56 13.88
CA ALA A 164 -10.90 -1.40 12.41
C ALA A 164 -9.87 -2.34 11.76
N ALA A 165 -9.05 -3.01 12.57
CA ALA A 165 -8.11 -4.06 12.14
C ALA A 165 -8.66 -5.48 12.37
N ALA A 166 -9.50 -5.69 13.39
CA ALA A 166 -10.01 -7.03 13.76
C ALA A 166 -10.92 -7.64 12.67
N GLY A 167 -11.60 -6.82 11.87
CA GLY A 167 -12.45 -7.30 10.76
C GLY A 167 -11.73 -7.70 9.47
N ARG A 168 -10.39 -7.57 9.39
CA ARG A 168 -9.61 -7.88 8.17
C ARG A 168 -8.78 -9.17 8.27
N SER A 169 -8.65 -9.77 9.45
CA SER A 169 -7.89 -11.02 9.65
C SER A 169 -8.69 -12.29 9.34
N ASP A 170 -10.00 -12.22 9.19
CA ASP A 170 -10.83 -13.44 9.12
C ASP A 170 -11.08 -13.98 7.70
N THR A 171 -10.65 -13.30 6.63
CA THR A 171 -10.96 -13.75 5.25
C THR A 171 -9.84 -14.55 4.55
N THR A 172 -8.66 -14.74 5.15
CA THR A 172 -7.56 -15.51 4.50
C THR A 172 -7.37 -16.92 5.07
N ALA A 173 -8.04 -17.30 6.16
CA ALA A 173 -7.98 -18.66 6.70
C ALA A 173 -8.89 -19.68 5.97
N ALA A 174 -9.61 -19.25 4.92
CA ALA A 174 -10.47 -20.11 4.12
C ALA A 174 -10.01 -20.17 2.65
N ARG A 175 -8.86 -20.80 2.39
CA ARG A 175 -8.55 -21.44 1.09
C ARG A 175 -7.47 -22.51 1.24
#